data_AF-A0A940QTA9-F1
#
_entry.id   AF-A0A940QTA9-F1
#
_cell.length_a   1.000
_cell.length_b   1.000
_cell.length_c   1.000
_cell.angle_alpha   90.00
_cell.angle_beta   90.00
_cell.angle_gamma   90.00
#
_symmetry.space_group_name_H-M   'P 1'
#
loop_
_entity.id
_entity.type
_entity.pdbx_description
1 polymer ?
#
loop_
_entity_poly.entity_id
_entity_poly.type
_entity_poly.pdbx_seq_one_letter_code
_entity_poly.pdbx_strand_id
1 'polypeptide(L)'
;MSFDRLIKNIIDKKNPTVAGLDPKLDYVPEFIRKESFAKYGETLEGAADALLTFNKAIIDEIYDLVPAIKPQAAYYEMYGWQGVKALTETIEYAQKKGLFVMTDGKRNDIGATMTAYATAHLGATQVGSQMIEAFGADALTVNGYLGTDGIAPLL
;
A
#
# COMPACT_ATOMS: atom_id res chain seq x y z
N MET A 1 11.15 11.52 -10.69
CA MET A 1 9.75 11.46 -10.20
C MET A 1 9.33 9.99 -10.06
N SER A 2 8.22 9.68 -9.38
CA SER A 2 7.79 8.29 -9.15
C SER A 2 7.60 7.51 -10.45
N PHE A 3 7.01 8.13 -11.48
CA PHE A 3 6.84 7.52 -12.80
C PHE A 3 8.14 7.25 -13.55
N ASP A 4 9.19 8.06 -13.35
CA ASP A 4 10.52 7.77 -13.94
C ASP A 4 11.10 6.48 -13.38
N ARG A 5 10.89 6.23 -12.07
CA ARG A 5 11.29 4.96 -11.42
C ARG A 5 10.52 3.79 -12.01
N LEU A 6 9.22 3.94 -12.24
CA LEU A 6 8.41 2.89 -12.87
C LEU A 6 8.92 2.58 -14.28
N ILE A 7 9.11 3.59 -15.12
CA ILE A 7 9.61 3.43 -16.51
C ILE A 7 10.98 2.75 -16.50
N LYS A 8 11.91 3.23 -15.67
CA LYS A 8 13.24 2.63 -15.53
C LYS A 8 13.15 1.17 -15.13
N ASN A 9 12.35 0.84 -14.12
CA ASN A 9 12.17 -0.53 -13.66
C ASN A 9 11.59 -1.44 -14.75
N ILE A 10 10.63 -0.95 -15.55
CA ILE A 10 10.05 -1.71 -16.66
C ILE A 10 11.13 -2.04 -17.70
N ILE A 11 11.98 -1.07 -18.04
CA ILE A 11 13.08 -1.25 -19.00
C ILE A 11 14.10 -2.24 -18.48
N ASP A 12 14.59 -2.05 -17.26
CA ASP A 12 15.65 -2.87 -16.66
C ASP A 12 15.22 -4.33 -16.49
N LYS A 13 13.98 -4.54 -16.01
CA LYS A 13 13.42 -5.87 -15.77
C LYS A 13 12.81 -6.50 -17.02
N LYS A 14 12.64 -5.72 -18.10
CA LYS A 14 11.90 -6.11 -19.31
C LYS A 14 10.52 -6.69 -19.00
N ASN A 15 9.87 -6.15 -17.98
CA ASN A 15 8.63 -6.68 -17.42
C ASN A 15 7.71 -5.53 -17.00
N PRO A 16 6.48 -5.42 -17.55
CA PRO A 16 5.51 -4.42 -17.14
C PRO A 16 4.54 -4.90 -16.05
N THR A 17 4.73 -6.10 -15.50
CA THR A 17 3.79 -6.72 -14.55
C THR A 17 3.69 -5.94 -13.25
N VAL A 18 2.47 -5.73 -12.77
CA VAL A 18 2.20 -5.20 -11.44
C VAL A 18 1.67 -6.34 -10.57
N ALA A 19 2.39 -6.68 -9.51
CA ALA A 19 1.96 -7.73 -8.59
C ALA A 19 0.88 -7.20 -7.63
N GLY A 20 -0.30 -7.81 -7.63
CA GLY A 20 -1.35 -7.48 -6.68
C GLY A 20 -1.08 -8.09 -5.30
N LEU A 21 -1.22 -7.30 -4.24
CA LEU A 21 -1.14 -7.79 -2.85
C LEU A 21 -2.50 -7.61 -2.18
N ASP A 22 -3.26 -8.71 -2.15
CA ASP A 22 -4.64 -8.78 -1.69
C ASP A 22 -4.73 -9.75 -0.48
N PRO A 23 -4.09 -9.43 0.66
CA PRO A 23 -3.80 -10.42 1.69
C PRO A 23 -5.06 -10.76 2.49
N LYS A 24 -5.41 -12.04 2.54
CA LYS A 24 -6.35 -12.60 3.52
C LYS A 24 -5.63 -13.57 4.41
N LEU A 25 -6.04 -13.66 5.66
CA LEU A 25 -5.47 -14.59 6.63
C LEU A 25 -5.49 -16.05 6.13
N ASP A 26 -6.52 -16.45 5.38
CA ASP A 26 -6.61 -17.80 4.81
C ASP A 26 -5.57 -18.09 3.72
N TYR A 27 -5.00 -17.06 3.09
CA TYR A 27 -3.93 -17.21 2.11
C TYR A 27 -2.54 -17.28 2.77
N VAL A 28 -2.45 -16.85 4.03
CA VAL A 28 -1.19 -16.85 4.77
C VAL A 28 -0.82 -18.28 5.18
N PRO A 29 0.39 -18.76 4.84
CA PRO A 29 0.88 -20.05 5.28
C PRO A 29 0.71 -20.27 6.78
N GLU A 30 0.30 -21.48 7.17
CA GLU A 30 -0.03 -21.80 8.57
C GLU A 30 1.12 -21.52 9.53
N PHE A 31 2.37 -21.76 9.12
CA PHE A 31 3.52 -21.52 9.97
C PHE A 31 3.71 -20.03 10.30
N ILE A 32 3.47 -19.12 9.35
CA ILE A 32 3.51 -17.67 9.59
C ILE A 32 2.39 -17.27 10.56
N ARG A 33 1.16 -17.76 10.33
CA ARG A 33 0.03 -17.47 11.23
C ARG A 33 0.31 -17.91 12.66
N LYS A 34 0.81 -19.13 12.84
CA LYS A 34 1.14 -19.67 14.16
C LYS A 34 2.20 -18.83 14.87
N GLU A 35 3.23 -18.38 14.17
CA GLU A 35 4.28 -17.54 14.73
C GLU A 35 3.73 -16.17 15.18
N SER A 36 2.97 -15.49 14.32
CA SER A 36 2.35 -14.21 14.65
C SER A 36 1.35 -14.32 15.80
N PHE A 37 0.54 -15.38 15.86
CA PHE A 37 -0.41 -15.59 16.97
C PHE A 37 0.28 -16.00 18.27
N ALA A 38 1.40 -16.72 18.21
CA ALA A 38 2.19 -16.98 19.40
C ALA A 38 2.75 -15.67 20.01
N LYS A 39 3.07 -14.68 19.16
CA LYS A 39 3.63 -13.39 19.59
C LYS A 39 2.58 -12.37 20.06
N TYR A 40 1.46 -12.27 19.36
CA TYR A 40 0.44 -11.22 19.59
C TYR A 40 -0.96 -11.74 19.92
N GLY A 41 -1.10 -13.06 20.07
CA GLY A 41 -2.38 -13.73 20.25
C GLY A 41 -3.21 -13.80 18.97
N GLU A 42 -4.36 -14.48 19.05
CA GLU A 42 -5.41 -14.48 18.03
C GLU A 42 -6.18 -13.15 18.05
N THR A 43 -5.50 -12.08 17.65
CA THR A 43 -5.98 -10.70 17.68
C THR A 43 -5.83 -10.03 16.32
N LEU A 44 -6.39 -8.83 16.14
CA LEU A 44 -6.14 -8.04 14.92
C LEU A 44 -4.67 -7.66 14.75
N GLU A 45 -3.91 -7.51 15.85
CA GLU A 45 -2.46 -7.30 15.79
C GLU A 45 -1.77 -8.57 15.26
N GLY A 46 -2.13 -9.75 15.77
CA GLY A 46 -1.60 -11.02 15.28
C GLY A 46 -1.95 -11.30 13.81
N ALA A 47 -3.16 -10.94 13.38
CA ALA A 47 -3.55 -11.01 11.98
C ALA A 47 -2.75 -10.03 11.11
N ALA A 48 -2.63 -8.77 11.51
CA ALA A 48 -1.89 -7.75 10.76
C ALA A 48 -0.40 -8.11 10.62
N ASP A 49 0.23 -8.60 11.68
CA ASP A 49 1.62 -9.08 11.66
C ASP A 49 1.81 -10.26 10.70
N ALA A 50 0.87 -11.21 10.68
CA ALA A 50 0.91 -12.35 9.76
C ALA A 50 0.83 -11.91 8.29
N LEU A 51 -0.06 -10.95 7.97
CA LEU A 51 -0.22 -10.41 6.61
C LEU A 51 1.02 -9.63 6.19
N LEU A 52 1.54 -8.78 7.07
CA LEU A 52 2.75 -8.01 6.80
C LEU A 52 3.95 -8.93 6.54
N THR A 53 4.13 -9.95 7.39
CA THR A 53 5.21 -10.93 7.26
C THR A 53 5.12 -11.67 5.93
N PHE A 54 3.92 -12.13 5.57
CA PHE A 54 3.69 -12.80 4.30
C PHE A 54 3.92 -11.89 3.09
N ASN A 55 3.45 -10.64 3.13
CA ASN A 55 3.67 -9.69 2.03
C ASN A 55 5.14 -9.31 1.88
N LYS A 56 5.88 -9.14 2.98
CA LYS A 56 7.34 -8.92 2.93
C LYS A 56 8.04 -10.10 2.25
N ALA A 57 7.67 -11.33 2.61
CA ALA A 57 8.21 -12.53 1.96
C ALA A 57 7.90 -12.56 0.45
N ILE A 58 6.66 -12.24 0.04
CA ILE A 58 6.32 -12.12 -1.39
C ILE A 58 7.19 -11.06 -2.06
N ILE A 59 7.30 -9.87 -1.47
CA ILE A 59 8.12 -8.76 -2.00
C ILE A 59 9.57 -9.20 -2.19
N ASP A 60 10.14 -9.90 -1.20
CA ASP A 60 11.52 -10.39 -1.25
C ASP A 60 11.77 -11.36 -2.41
N GLU A 61 10.76 -12.13 -2.81
CA GLU A 61 10.87 -13.07 -3.94
C GLU A 61 10.61 -12.43 -5.32
N ILE A 62 10.04 -11.22 -5.38
CA ILE A 62 9.62 -10.62 -6.66
C ILE A 62 10.26 -9.25 -6.96
N TYR A 63 10.93 -8.61 -6.01
CA TYR A 63 11.35 -7.20 -6.15
C TYR A 63 12.32 -6.95 -7.32
N ASP A 64 13.10 -7.96 -7.71
CA ASP A 64 14.02 -7.96 -8.84
C ASP A 64 13.34 -8.42 -10.15
N LEU A 65 12.17 -9.03 -10.08
CA LEU A 65 11.40 -9.55 -11.22
C LEU A 65 10.34 -8.57 -11.73
N VAL A 66 9.65 -7.84 -10.85
CA VAL A 66 8.56 -6.92 -11.22
C VAL A 66 8.90 -5.46 -10.95
N PRO A 67 8.37 -4.52 -11.75
CA PRO A 67 8.61 -3.09 -11.54
C PRO A 67 7.79 -2.49 -10.38
N ALA A 68 6.66 -3.10 -10.04
CA ALA A 68 5.67 -2.50 -9.16
C ALA A 68 4.81 -3.51 -8.42
N ILE A 69 4.23 -3.07 -7.30
CA ILE A 69 3.17 -3.77 -6.57
C ILE A 69 1.92 -2.90 -6.44
N LYS A 70 0.78 -3.55 -6.20
CA LYS A 70 -0.49 -2.88 -5.97
C LYS A 70 -1.21 -3.48 -4.75
N PRO A 71 -0.93 -3.00 -3.52
CA PRO A 71 -1.68 -3.42 -2.34
C PRO A 71 -3.13 -2.92 -2.38
N GLN A 72 -4.08 -3.80 -2.07
CA GLN A 72 -5.51 -3.47 -2.01
C GLN A 72 -5.95 -3.09 -0.60
N ALA A 73 -6.25 -1.80 -0.39
CA ALA A 73 -6.47 -1.22 0.93
C ALA A 73 -7.61 -1.90 1.72
N ALA A 74 -8.68 -2.32 1.04
CA ALA A 74 -9.83 -2.96 1.69
C ALA A 74 -9.44 -4.22 2.49
N TYR A 75 -8.47 -5.00 2.00
CA TYR A 75 -8.01 -6.20 2.69
C TYR A 75 -7.24 -5.89 3.97
N TYR A 76 -6.59 -4.74 4.04
CA TYR A 76 -5.92 -4.30 5.25
C TYR A 76 -6.91 -3.67 6.23
N GLU A 77 -7.85 -2.85 5.73
CA GLU A 77 -8.88 -2.20 6.54
C GLU A 77 -9.77 -3.19 7.30
N MET A 78 -9.98 -4.40 6.75
CA MET A 78 -10.67 -5.50 7.43
C MET A 78 -10.08 -5.85 8.81
N TYR A 79 -8.80 -5.55 9.03
CA TYR A 79 -8.09 -5.83 10.28
C TYR A 79 -7.91 -4.58 11.16
N GLY A 80 -8.76 -3.57 10.98
CA GLY A 80 -8.75 -2.34 11.77
C GLY A 80 -7.52 -1.48 11.54
N TRP A 81 -7.20 -0.63 12.53
CA TRP A 81 -6.05 0.28 12.43
C TRP A 81 -4.72 -0.47 12.41
N GLN A 82 -4.65 -1.69 12.97
CA GLN A 82 -3.49 -2.59 12.89
C GLN A 82 -3.22 -3.02 11.45
N GLY A 83 -4.28 -3.40 10.72
CA GLY A 83 -4.17 -3.71 9.29
C GLY A 83 -3.79 -2.49 8.47
N VAL A 84 -4.38 -1.32 8.74
CA VAL A 84 -3.99 -0.06 8.09
C VAL A 84 -2.52 0.29 8.36
N LYS A 85 -2.01 0.06 9.57
CA LYS A 85 -0.58 0.19 9.89
C LYS A 85 0.27 -0.79 9.07
N ALA A 86 -0.15 -2.05 8.95
CA ALA A 86 0.51 -3.05 8.11
C ALA A 86 0.52 -2.66 6.62
N LEU A 87 -0.50 -1.97 6.12
CA LEU A 87 -0.50 -1.40 4.76
C LEU A 87 0.62 -0.38 4.61
N THR A 88 0.73 0.59 5.52
CA THR A 88 1.79 1.60 5.51
C THR A 88 3.18 0.95 5.54
N GLU A 89 3.39 -0.02 6.43
CA GLU A 89 4.67 -0.74 6.53
C GLU A 89 4.98 -1.58 5.28
N THR A 90 3.96 -2.12 4.60
CA THR A 90 4.13 -2.84 3.33
C THR A 90 4.53 -1.89 2.21
N ILE A 91 3.91 -0.71 2.12
CA ILE A 91 4.26 0.34 1.15
C ILE A 91 5.73 0.75 1.34
N GLU A 92 6.10 1.11 2.56
CA GLU A 92 7.47 1.54 2.89
C GLU A 92 8.49 0.44 2.57
N TYR A 93 8.19 -0.81 2.89
CA TYR A 93 9.08 -1.94 2.61
C TYR A 93 9.31 -2.15 1.11
N ALA A 94 8.24 -2.11 0.31
CA ALA A 94 8.34 -2.26 -1.14
C ALA A 94 9.13 -1.11 -1.79
N GLN A 95 8.92 0.13 -1.33
CA GLN A 95 9.69 1.29 -1.81
C GLN A 95 11.18 1.18 -1.46
N LYS A 96 11.53 0.69 -0.25
CA LYS A 96 12.93 0.40 0.12
C LYS A 96 13.56 -0.66 -0.78
N LYS A 97 12.78 -1.57 -1.35
CA LYS A 97 13.21 -2.55 -2.37
C LYS A 97 13.23 -1.99 -3.80
N GLY A 98 12.94 -0.71 -3.97
CA GLY A 98 12.98 -0.01 -5.27
C GLY A 98 11.73 -0.22 -6.13
N LEU A 99 10.67 -0.82 -5.59
CA LEU A 99 9.41 -1.01 -6.31
C LEU A 99 8.62 0.29 -6.39
N PHE A 100 7.84 0.44 -7.45
CA PHE A 100 6.76 1.42 -7.52
C PHE A 100 5.52 0.85 -6.81
N VAL A 101 4.84 1.66 -5.99
CA VAL A 101 3.72 1.19 -5.18
C VAL A 101 2.45 1.96 -5.51
N MET A 102 1.45 1.24 -6.01
CA MET A 102 0.12 1.78 -6.28
C MET A 102 -0.87 1.30 -5.21
N THR A 103 -1.35 2.19 -4.36
CA THR A 103 -2.43 1.81 -3.43
C THR A 103 -3.74 1.69 -4.21
N ASP A 104 -4.35 0.51 -4.17
CA ASP A 104 -5.68 0.32 -4.73
C ASP A 104 -6.74 0.63 -3.67
N GLY A 105 -7.05 1.92 -3.50
CA GLY A 105 -7.98 2.44 -2.50
C GLY A 105 -9.33 2.93 -3.04
N LYS A 106 -9.45 3.10 -4.37
CA LYS A 106 -10.66 3.55 -5.08
C LYS A 106 -11.32 4.78 -4.45
N ARG A 107 -10.51 5.72 -3.93
CA ARG A 107 -11.03 6.91 -3.24
C ARG A 107 -11.81 7.79 -4.21
N ASN A 108 -12.85 8.43 -3.69
CA ASN A 108 -13.71 9.33 -4.44
C ASN A 108 -14.48 10.19 -3.44
N ASP A 109 -14.40 11.49 -3.60
CA ASP A 109 -15.14 12.49 -2.83
C ASP A 109 -15.10 13.82 -3.59
N ILE A 110 -15.64 14.90 -3.02
CA ILE A 110 -15.60 16.24 -3.62
C ILE A 110 -14.76 17.21 -2.77
N GLY A 111 -14.18 18.19 -3.44
CA GLY A 111 -13.54 19.36 -2.82
C GLY A 111 -12.55 19.00 -1.72
N ALA A 112 -12.71 19.63 -0.55
CA ALA A 112 -11.79 19.51 0.58
C ALA A 112 -11.63 18.07 1.10
N THR A 113 -12.68 17.24 1.01
CA THR A 113 -12.59 15.84 1.44
C THR A 113 -11.68 15.04 0.53
N MET A 114 -11.75 15.28 -0.78
CA MET A 114 -10.84 14.64 -1.73
C MET A 114 -9.39 15.13 -1.55
N THR A 115 -9.19 16.39 -1.19
CA THR A 115 -7.87 16.93 -0.79
C THR A 115 -7.32 16.21 0.45
N ALA A 116 -8.16 15.84 1.42
CA ALA A 116 -7.73 15.05 2.57
C ALA A 116 -7.25 13.65 2.16
N TYR A 117 -7.97 12.97 1.25
CA TYR A 117 -7.53 11.68 0.71
C TYR A 117 -6.23 11.80 -0.08
N ALA A 118 -6.08 12.83 -0.92
CA ALA A 118 -4.86 13.08 -1.67
C ALA A 118 -3.67 13.31 -0.75
N THR A 119 -3.84 14.17 0.26
CA THR A 119 -2.82 14.44 1.29
C THR A 119 -2.42 13.17 2.04
N ALA A 120 -3.39 12.32 2.41
CA ALA A 120 -3.10 11.11 3.16
C ALA A 120 -2.32 10.07 2.32
N HIS A 121 -2.71 9.87 1.06
CA HIS A 121 -2.18 8.79 0.23
C HIS A 121 -0.92 9.15 -0.55
N LEU A 122 -0.84 10.38 -1.07
CA LEU A 122 0.21 10.83 -2.01
C LEU A 122 0.97 12.06 -1.54
N GLY A 123 0.59 12.64 -0.39
CA GLY A 123 1.17 13.87 0.13
C GLY A 123 1.62 13.75 1.60
N ALA A 124 1.75 14.92 2.23
CA ALA A 124 2.16 15.02 3.62
C ALA A 124 1.22 15.97 4.40
N THR A 125 0.95 15.60 5.65
CA THR A 125 0.13 16.38 6.58
C THR A 125 1.03 17.30 7.41
N GLN A 126 0.65 18.58 7.53
CA GLN A 126 1.31 19.50 8.45
C GLN A 126 0.94 19.15 9.90
N VAL A 127 1.93 18.71 10.68
CA VAL A 127 1.81 18.43 12.12
C VAL A 127 2.80 19.31 12.88
N GLY A 128 2.30 20.39 13.49
CA GLY A 128 3.15 21.40 14.10
C GLY A 128 4.04 22.06 13.06
N SER A 129 5.37 21.90 13.18
CA SER A 129 6.36 22.41 12.22
C SER A 129 6.81 21.39 11.17
N GLN A 130 6.31 20.16 11.21
CA GLN A 130 6.76 19.07 10.34
C GLN A 130 5.72 18.73 9.27
N MET A 131 6.19 18.37 8.07
CA MET A 131 5.40 17.70 7.04
C MET A 131 5.62 16.20 7.17
N ILE A 132 4.55 15.44 7.42
CA ILE A 132 4.62 14.00 7.69
C ILE A 132 3.76 13.25 6.66
N GLU A 133 4.35 12.32 5.94
CA GLU A 133 3.62 11.40 5.07
C GLU A 133 2.85 10.37 5.91
N ALA A 134 1.57 10.15 5.57
CA ALA A 134 0.73 9.18 6.29
C ALA A 134 0.86 7.77 5.68
N PHE A 135 0.60 7.64 4.37
CA PHE A 135 0.75 6.36 3.64
C PHE A 135 1.92 6.37 2.65
N GLY A 136 2.15 7.47 1.93
CA GLY A 136 3.34 7.67 1.09
C GLY A 136 3.44 6.77 -0.16
N ALA A 137 2.31 6.35 -0.75
CA ALA A 137 2.34 5.56 -1.99
C ALA A 137 2.69 6.43 -3.21
N ASP A 138 3.11 5.79 -4.31
CA ASP A 138 3.46 6.51 -5.54
C ASP A 138 2.24 6.87 -6.41
N ALA A 139 1.17 6.10 -6.27
CA ALA A 139 -0.09 6.26 -6.99
C ALA A 139 -1.27 5.73 -6.17
N LEU A 140 -2.46 6.25 -6.46
CA LEU A 140 -3.72 5.86 -5.83
C LEU A 140 -4.77 5.57 -6.91
N THR A 141 -5.48 4.46 -6.80
CA THR A 141 -6.67 4.23 -7.64
C THR A 141 -7.84 5.09 -7.14
N VAL A 142 -8.59 5.64 -8.09
CA VAL A 142 -9.75 6.50 -7.82
C VAL A 142 -10.94 6.15 -8.66
N ASN A 143 -12.12 6.56 -8.19
CA ASN A 143 -13.36 6.44 -8.95
C ASN A 143 -13.80 7.84 -9.42
N GLY A 144 -13.84 8.07 -10.73
CA GLY A 144 -14.21 9.35 -11.33
C GLY A 144 -15.73 9.63 -11.43
N TYR A 145 -16.57 8.83 -10.77
CA TYR A 145 -18.03 8.94 -10.90
C TYR A 145 -18.59 10.32 -10.50
N LEU A 146 -17.98 11.02 -9.53
CA LEU A 146 -18.42 12.34 -9.08
C LEU A 146 -17.91 13.50 -9.95
N GLY A 147 -17.15 13.20 -11.01
CA GLY A 147 -16.60 14.20 -11.92
C GLY A 147 -15.15 14.60 -11.60
N THR A 148 -14.66 15.59 -12.34
CA THR A 148 -13.25 16.01 -12.31
C THR A 148 -12.80 16.56 -10.97
N ASP A 149 -13.71 17.14 -10.19
CA ASP A 149 -13.42 17.71 -8.87
C ASP A 149 -12.94 16.63 -7.88
N GLY A 150 -13.37 15.38 -8.07
CA GLY A 150 -12.90 14.22 -7.29
C GLY A 150 -11.57 13.63 -7.77
N ILE A 151 -10.99 14.17 -8.85
CA ILE A 151 -9.74 13.68 -9.44
C ILE A 151 -8.63 14.73 -9.36
N ALA A 152 -8.97 15.99 -9.62
CA ALA A 152 -8.01 17.10 -9.69
C ALA A 152 -7.07 17.20 -8.46
N PRO A 153 -7.49 16.92 -7.21
CA PRO A 153 -6.58 16.98 -6.06
C PRO A 153 -5.43 15.96 -6.06
N LEU A 154 -5.45 14.96 -6.96
CA LEU A 154 -4.43 13.89 -7.06
C LEU A 154 -3.44 14.08 -8.21
N LEU A 155 -3.67 15.08 -9.07
CA LEU A 155 -2.86 15.38 -10.26
C LEU A 155 -1.90 16.53 -9.99
#